data_AF-A0A7W1KDS2-F1
#
_entry.id   AF-A0A7W1KDS2-F1
#
_cell.length_a   1.000
_cell.length_b   1.000
_cell.length_c   1.000
_cell.angle_alpha   90.00
_cell.angle_beta   90.00
_cell.angle_gamma   90.00
#
_symmetry.space_group_name_H-M   'P 1'
#
loop_
_entity.id
_entity.type
_entity.pdbx_description
1 polymer ?
#
loop_
_entity_poly.entity_id
_entity_poly.type
_entity_poly.pdbx_seq_one_letter_code
_entity_poly.pdbx_strand_id
1 'polypeptide(L)'
;MTRTYKDILFLIVGFYSSISLNLYSMDTTSTLEDKTENKFKMGIELQESTHLCSWANNNKKFQKVPLFRVWNKNDKCPSYHVEIDGDDIEFVTRPFTSDEEEQLEKCVENIKFALKNLKELFIQQVSSSHLSCITWEEWILSLSRSLAHDKNSLFEVHIIEDVERHTGYPLNKMTLTLPLQSMEDWSPIFVPHITIQHPIELTIPLYLTLFGDEKSLLMSLPDKSSLDYLLDEKEFSWDKFKKMYVNKESGLIFLHAFTLLRMVPSEEEVEIGNTGIRVSIVDKPDEIDTLLLDQCLLKKTLDQYQEFGQIDVKGRLLIMSRRPFSDLFNDICKSNIRIEDEDEGRLPFNNYNNEISYEEVFLLAMRDYVYSVFEKHMVLFSKVNYGEQFFLENGKPADLRGFNKYFTDNFRKNNQSVLDTLLEQGIVTTAMIRNFRDDVKIGNLECEDMNIKDAFDTCIFVLDLFEKNKLYELVLYSVQFPKKTYIINYENANELGIVTKDFLYDILSPVCFLQEDDSMGRIKDMKEQDFAFGEAIIEVRAISSVNQWFLTLYNLSDMHNKDGFFLKYTYNDISHEASQLFRFLKSFKISNIEIQKRILVLLNTIKEFKNVKKNKS
;
A
#
# COMPACT_ATOMS: atom_id res chain seq x y z
N MET A 1 -36.99 13.11 -7.83
CA MET A 1 -35.88 12.21 -7.42
C MET A 1 -36.15 10.74 -7.73
N THR A 2 -37.35 10.21 -7.54
CA THR A 2 -37.67 8.79 -7.82
C THR A 2 -37.73 8.40 -9.31
N ARG A 3 -37.91 9.37 -10.22
CA ARG A 3 -37.90 9.12 -11.68
C ARG A 3 -36.49 8.83 -12.22
N THR A 4 -35.48 9.56 -11.73
CA THR A 4 -34.08 9.48 -12.18
C THR A 4 -33.44 8.12 -11.88
N TYR A 5 -33.79 7.48 -10.76
CA TYR A 5 -33.27 6.14 -10.40
C TYR A 5 -33.84 5.03 -11.29
N LYS A 6 -35.11 5.15 -11.72
CA LYS A 6 -35.74 4.16 -12.61
C LYS A 6 -35.16 4.22 -14.01
N ASP A 7 -34.84 5.43 -14.48
CA ASP A 7 -34.24 5.65 -15.80
C ASP A 7 -32.78 5.14 -15.83
N ILE A 8 -32.01 5.32 -14.75
CA ILE A 8 -30.67 4.74 -14.59
C ILE A 8 -30.72 3.20 -14.57
N LEU A 9 -31.68 2.61 -13.84
CA LEU A 9 -31.84 1.16 -13.77
C LEU A 9 -32.22 0.55 -15.14
N PHE A 10 -33.07 1.24 -15.91
CA PHE A 10 -33.44 0.82 -17.27
C PHE A 10 -32.27 0.93 -18.26
N LEU A 11 -31.42 1.96 -18.12
CA LEU A 11 -30.18 2.10 -18.88
C LEU A 11 -29.23 0.94 -18.59
N ILE A 12 -29.01 0.61 -17.31
CA ILE A 12 -28.13 -0.50 -16.90
C ILE A 12 -28.64 -1.83 -17.48
N VAL A 13 -29.94 -2.13 -17.36
CA VAL A 13 -30.53 -3.39 -17.87
C VAL A 13 -30.50 -3.46 -19.41
N GLY A 14 -30.75 -2.34 -20.10
CA GLY A 14 -30.64 -2.25 -21.55
C GLY A 14 -29.21 -2.38 -22.07
N PHE A 15 -28.23 -1.90 -21.30
CA PHE A 15 -26.81 -1.97 -21.64
C PHE A 15 -26.24 -3.39 -21.48
N TYR A 16 -26.68 -4.13 -20.46
CA TYR A 16 -26.30 -5.55 -20.28
C TYR A 16 -26.80 -6.42 -21.43
N SER A 17 -27.96 -6.09 -22.02
CA SER A 17 -28.56 -6.86 -23.12
C SER A 17 -27.95 -6.54 -24.50
N SER A 18 -27.42 -5.33 -24.71
CA SER A 18 -26.71 -4.98 -25.96
C SER A 18 -25.24 -5.46 -25.97
N ILE A 19 -24.53 -5.42 -24.83
CA ILE A 19 -23.16 -5.95 -24.71
C ILE A 19 -23.13 -7.46 -24.92
N SER A 20 -24.13 -8.18 -24.43
CA SER A 20 -24.23 -9.63 -24.63
C SER A 20 -24.44 -10.00 -26.10
N LEU A 21 -25.07 -9.15 -26.92
CA LEU A 21 -25.24 -9.39 -28.36
C LEU A 21 -23.97 -9.16 -29.19
N ASN A 22 -23.17 -8.13 -28.88
CA ASN A 22 -21.94 -7.81 -29.64
C ASN A 22 -20.75 -8.75 -29.32
N LEU A 23 -20.73 -9.38 -28.16
CA LEU A 23 -19.65 -10.31 -27.78
C LEU A 23 -19.86 -11.73 -28.31
N TYR A 24 -21.09 -12.10 -28.68
CA TYR A 24 -21.37 -13.41 -29.30
C TYR A 24 -20.99 -13.47 -30.79
N SER A 25 -20.66 -12.34 -31.44
CA SER A 25 -20.17 -12.32 -32.82
C SER A 25 -18.64 -12.31 -32.94
N MET A 26 -17.89 -12.31 -31.83
CA MET A 26 -16.44 -12.42 -31.82
C MET A 26 -16.01 -13.88 -31.77
N ASP A 27 -16.37 -14.63 -32.80
CA ASP A 27 -15.86 -15.98 -33.04
C ASP A 27 -14.98 -15.91 -34.29
N THR A 28 -13.65 -15.97 -34.12
CA THR A 28 -12.68 -16.74 -34.94
C THR A 28 -11.23 -16.27 -34.78
N THR A 29 -10.38 -17.25 -34.40
CA THR A 29 -8.99 -17.43 -34.85
C THR A 29 -7.94 -16.37 -34.49
N SER A 30 -7.38 -16.46 -33.28
CA SER A 30 -5.93 -16.28 -33.13
C SER A 30 -5.38 -17.51 -32.39
N THR A 31 -4.56 -18.29 -33.08
CA THR A 31 -3.90 -19.53 -32.64
C THR A 31 -2.65 -19.27 -31.80
N LEU A 32 -2.55 -18.09 -31.18
CA LEU A 32 -1.61 -17.82 -30.08
C LEU A 32 -2.29 -18.20 -28.76
N GLU A 33 -2.63 -19.48 -28.64
CA GLU A 33 -3.17 -20.08 -27.42
C GLU A 33 -2.14 -20.00 -26.27
N ASP A 34 -2.47 -19.15 -25.30
CA ASP A 34 -2.63 -19.53 -23.89
C ASP A 34 -1.40 -20.12 -23.16
N LYS A 35 -0.19 -19.64 -23.46
CA LYS A 35 1.03 -19.99 -22.69
C LYS A 35 1.32 -19.10 -21.48
N THR A 36 0.59 -18.02 -21.27
CA THR A 36 0.74 -17.20 -20.06
C THR A 36 -0.40 -17.51 -19.11
N GLU A 37 -0.40 -18.73 -18.57
CA GLU A 37 -1.09 -19.00 -17.31
C GLU A 37 -0.61 -17.94 -16.30
N ASN A 38 -1.54 -17.30 -15.58
CA ASN A 38 -1.18 -16.30 -14.60
C ASN A 38 -0.38 -16.97 -13.48
N LYS A 39 0.94 -16.84 -13.55
CA LYS A 39 1.83 -17.27 -12.49
C LYS A 39 1.83 -16.17 -11.44
N PHE A 40 1.26 -16.48 -10.29
CA PHE A 40 1.29 -15.60 -9.15
C PHE A 40 1.85 -16.32 -7.92
N LYS A 41 2.37 -15.55 -6.98
CA LYS A 41 2.50 -15.98 -5.58
C LYS A 41 1.64 -15.10 -4.70
N MET A 42 1.03 -15.67 -3.68
CA MET A 42 0.22 -14.94 -2.71
C MET A 42 0.71 -15.22 -1.30
N GLY A 43 1.11 -14.19 -0.57
CA GLY A 43 1.34 -14.21 0.86
C GLY A 43 0.20 -13.50 1.60
N ILE A 44 0.01 -13.90 2.85
CA ILE A 44 -0.95 -13.30 3.79
C ILE A 44 -0.21 -12.94 5.08
N GLU A 45 -0.42 -11.71 5.53
CA GLU A 45 -0.08 -11.22 6.86
C GLU A 45 -1.40 -11.05 7.62
N LEU A 46 -1.54 -11.66 8.79
CA LEU A 46 -2.72 -11.57 9.63
C LEU A 46 -2.35 -10.88 10.94
N GLN A 47 -2.67 -9.58 11.03
CA GLN A 47 -2.47 -8.81 12.25
C GLN A 47 -3.67 -8.99 13.19
N GLU A 48 -3.40 -9.39 14.43
CA GLU A 48 -4.37 -9.57 15.50
C GLU A 48 -4.54 -8.24 16.24
N SER A 49 -5.62 -7.51 15.97
CA SER A 49 -5.79 -6.11 16.37
C SER A 49 -6.38 -5.92 17.78
N THR A 50 -5.91 -6.70 18.77
CA THR A 50 -6.36 -6.55 20.17
C THR A 50 -5.29 -6.06 21.13
N HIS A 51 -4.15 -5.60 20.60
CA HIS A 51 -3.10 -4.92 21.35
C HIS A 51 -2.53 -5.76 22.51
N LEU A 52 -2.41 -7.08 22.30
CA LEU A 52 -1.94 -8.04 23.32
C LEU A 52 -0.53 -7.74 23.82
N CYS A 53 0.27 -7.00 23.05
CA CYS A 53 1.65 -6.64 23.32
C CYS A 53 1.82 -5.13 23.55
N SER A 54 0.93 -4.47 24.30
CA SER A 54 1.04 -3.02 24.60
C SER A 54 2.42 -2.53 25.08
N TRP A 55 3.21 -3.38 25.74
CA TRP A 55 4.59 -3.07 26.16
C TRP A 55 5.60 -2.98 25.00
N ALA A 56 5.25 -3.52 23.82
CA ALA A 56 6.11 -3.58 22.64
C ALA A 56 5.93 -2.39 21.69
N ASN A 57 4.80 -1.67 21.75
CA ASN A 57 4.43 -0.58 20.83
C ASN A 57 5.58 0.42 20.58
N ASN A 58 6.33 0.73 21.63
CA ASN A 58 7.44 1.68 21.61
C ASN A 58 8.80 1.00 21.83
N ASN A 59 9.00 -0.20 21.28
CA ASN A 59 10.27 -0.88 21.40
C ASN A 59 10.64 -1.62 20.11
N LYS A 60 11.37 -0.90 19.23
CA LYS A 60 11.88 -1.40 17.94
C LYS A 60 12.67 -2.71 18.02
N LYS A 61 13.20 -3.11 19.19
CA LYS A 61 13.94 -4.38 19.33
C LYS A 61 13.07 -5.63 19.15
N PHE A 62 11.76 -5.51 19.32
CA PHE A 62 10.81 -6.63 19.18
C PHE A 62 10.03 -6.59 17.86
N GLN A 63 10.01 -5.43 17.20
CA GLN A 63 9.20 -5.19 16.02
C GLN A 63 9.72 -6.00 14.83
N LYS A 64 8.82 -6.73 14.17
CA LYS A 64 9.12 -7.56 12.99
C LYS A 64 10.25 -8.57 13.21
N VAL A 65 10.47 -9.00 14.46
CA VAL A 65 11.40 -10.08 14.81
C VAL A 65 10.58 -11.37 14.94
N PRO A 66 10.82 -12.39 14.08
CA PRO A 66 10.15 -13.66 14.22
C PRO A 66 10.46 -14.30 15.57
N LEU A 67 9.42 -14.62 16.34
CA LEU A 67 9.52 -15.21 17.68
C LEU A 67 9.53 -16.74 17.63
N PHE A 68 8.70 -17.30 16.76
CA PHE A 68 8.70 -18.73 16.43
C PHE A 68 8.19 -18.96 15.00
N ARG A 69 8.50 -20.14 14.46
CA ARG A 69 8.06 -20.57 13.13
C ARG A 69 7.21 -21.82 13.24
N VAL A 70 6.26 -21.98 12.34
CA VAL A 70 5.47 -23.20 12.22
C VAL A 70 5.72 -23.83 10.87
N TRP A 71 6.12 -25.10 10.89
CA TRP A 71 6.49 -25.87 9.71
C TRP A 71 5.43 -26.92 9.44
N ASN A 72 5.06 -27.07 8.18
CA ASN A 72 4.46 -28.31 7.72
C ASN A 72 5.57 -29.37 7.62
N LYS A 73 5.41 -30.51 8.29
CA LYS A 73 6.38 -31.62 8.38
C LYS A 73 6.82 -32.16 7.02
N ASN A 74 6.02 -31.95 5.98
CA ASN A 74 6.32 -32.38 4.62
C ASN A 74 7.03 -31.30 3.79
N ASP A 75 7.06 -30.06 4.27
CA ASP A 75 7.60 -28.91 3.54
C ASP A 75 9.05 -28.64 3.96
N LYS A 76 9.81 -28.01 3.06
CA LYS A 76 11.21 -27.62 3.32
C LYS A 76 11.36 -26.20 3.89
N CYS A 77 10.25 -25.51 4.09
CA CYS A 77 10.21 -24.14 4.56
C CYS A 77 9.07 -23.95 5.56
N PRO A 78 9.16 -22.96 6.47
CA PRO A 78 8.07 -22.65 7.38
C PRO A 78 6.82 -22.25 6.61
N SER A 79 5.65 -22.68 7.08
CA SER A 79 4.36 -22.26 6.52
C SER A 79 4.05 -20.82 6.91
N TYR A 80 4.35 -20.46 8.16
CA TYR A 80 4.28 -19.10 8.66
C TYR A 80 5.22 -18.91 9.86
N HIS A 81 5.44 -17.66 10.23
CA HIS A 81 6.03 -17.26 11.51
C HIS A 81 5.14 -16.26 12.24
N VAL A 82 5.44 -16.06 13.51
CA VAL A 82 4.75 -15.09 14.35
C VAL A 82 5.73 -14.03 14.81
N GLU A 83 5.35 -12.77 14.66
CA GLU A 83 6.11 -11.60 15.07
C GLU A 83 5.21 -10.58 15.78
N ILE A 84 5.81 -9.50 16.27
CA ILE A 84 5.10 -8.35 16.85
C ILE A 84 5.17 -7.20 15.85
N ASP A 85 4.03 -6.57 15.57
CA ASP A 85 3.94 -5.33 14.80
C ASP A 85 3.13 -4.29 15.58
N GLY A 86 3.76 -3.18 15.95
CA GLY A 86 3.24 -2.26 16.95
C GLY A 86 3.05 -2.96 18.31
N ASP A 87 1.81 -3.06 18.77
CA ASP A 87 1.40 -3.83 19.94
C ASP A 87 0.55 -5.07 19.60
N ASP A 88 0.44 -5.39 18.32
CA ASP A 88 -0.33 -6.53 17.83
C ASP A 88 0.58 -7.73 17.56
N ILE A 89 -0.03 -8.92 17.59
CA ILE A 89 0.62 -10.14 17.12
C ILE A 89 0.33 -10.27 15.63
N GLU A 90 1.35 -10.55 14.83
CA GLU A 90 1.19 -10.74 13.40
C GLU A 90 1.64 -12.14 12.98
N PHE A 91 0.80 -12.80 12.17
CA PHE A 91 1.13 -14.06 11.52
C PHE A 91 1.53 -13.78 10.08
N VAL A 92 2.78 -14.04 9.73
CA VAL A 92 3.31 -13.81 8.38
C VAL A 92 3.51 -15.15 7.69
N THR A 93 2.72 -15.41 6.66
CA THR A 93 2.84 -16.63 5.87
C THR A 93 3.96 -16.52 4.84
N ARG A 94 4.51 -17.67 4.43
CA ARG A 94 5.28 -17.70 3.18
C ARG A 94 4.36 -17.41 1.98
N PRO A 95 4.89 -16.88 0.88
CA PRO A 95 4.12 -16.82 -0.37
C PRO A 95 3.81 -18.24 -0.92
N PHE A 96 2.56 -18.44 -1.35
CA PHE A 96 2.04 -19.65 -1.98
C PHE A 96 1.92 -19.47 -3.49
N THR A 97 2.46 -20.40 -4.26
CA THR A 97 2.33 -20.45 -5.73
C THR A 97 0.96 -20.94 -6.17
N SER A 98 0.55 -20.70 -7.42
CA SER A 98 -0.78 -21.08 -7.97
C SER A 98 -1.24 -22.54 -7.76
N ASP A 99 -0.32 -23.47 -7.47
CA ASP A 99 -0.61 -24.89 -7.25
C ASP A 99 -0.71 -25.27 -5.76
N GLU A 100 -0.54 -24.32 -4.85
CA GLU A 100 -0.46 -24.53 -3.40
C GLU A 100 -1.73 -24.11 -2.64
N GLU A 101 -2.89 -24.18 -3.27
CA GLU A 101 -4.18 -23.80 -2.67
C GLU A 101 -4.46 -24.58 -1.37
N GLU A 102 -4.23 -25.90 -1.39
CA GLU A 102 -4.47 -26.77 -0.22
C GLU A 102 -3.51 -26.41 0.93
N GLN A 103 -2.26 -26.05 0.62
CA GLN A 103 -1.26 -25.64 1.61
C GLN A 103 -1.64 -24.29 2.23
N LEU A 104 -2.16 -23.36 1.43
CA LEU A 104 -2.71 -22.10 1.92
C LEU A 104 -3.86 -22.35 2.90
N GLU A 105 -4.87 -23.14 2.50
CA GLU A 105 -6.03 -23.45 3.33
C GLU A 105 -5.60 -24.09 4.67
N LYS A 106 -4.69 -25.07 4.62
CA LYS A 106 -4.13 -25.71 5.82
C LYS A 106 -3.34 -24.73 6.69
N CYS A 107 -2.60 -23.81 6.09
CA CYS A 107 -1.84 -22.79 6.80
C CYS A 107 -2.77 -21.83 7.56
N VAL A 108 -3.80 -21.30 6.90
CA VAL A 108 -4.77 -20.38 7.54
C VAL A 108 -5.58 -21.09 8.64
N GLU A 109 -5.98 -22.34 8.42
CA GLU A 109 -6.62 -23.16 9.47
C GLU A 109 -5.69 -23.42 10.66
N ASN A 110 -4.39 -23.59 10.42
CA ASN A 110 -3.42 -23.72 11.50
C ASN A 110 -3.22 -22.42 12.29
N ILE A 111 -3.25 -21.25 11.63
CA ILE A 111 -3.23 -19.95 12.30
C ILE A 111 -4.46 -19.77 13.20
N LYS A 112 -5.66 -20.13 12.69
CA LYS A 112 -6.89 -20.16 13.51
C LYS A 112 -6.71 -21.09 14.71
N PHE A 113 -6.18 -22.28 14.51
CA PHE A 113 -5.88 -23.20 15.60
C PHE A 113 -4.92 -22.61 16.64
N ALA A 114 -3.86 -21.93 16.21
CA ALA A 114 -2.90 -21.29 17.10
C ALA A 114 -3.54 -20.22 18.00
N LEU A 115 -4.45 -19.41 17.47
CA LEU A 115 -5.21 -18.43 18.24
C LEU A 115 -6.29 -19.05 19.12
N LYS A 116 -6.94 -20.14 18.67
CA LYS A 116 -7.83 -20.90 19.53
C LYS A 116 -7.09 -21.43 20.75
N ASN A 117 -5.88 -21.97 20.54
CA ASN A 117 -5.01 -22.41 21.62
C ASN A 117 -4.64 -21.25 22.56
N LEU A 118 -4.32 -20.07 22.01
CA LEU A 118 -4.07 -18.85 22.78
C LEU A 118 -5.27 -18.46 23.65
N LYS A 119 -6.48 -18.47 23.07
CA LYS A 119 -7.75 -18.19 23.77
C LYS A 119 -7.97 -19.15 24.94
N GLU A 120 -7.79 -20.45 24.69
CA GLU A 120 -7.96 -21.48 25.71
C GLU A 120 -6.97 -21.31 26.87
N LEU A 121 -5.72 -20.91 26.59
CA LEU A 121 -4.73 -20.59 27.62
C LEU A 121 -5.16 -19.40 28.48
N PHE A 122 -5.64 -18.32 27.87
CA PHE A 122 -6.16 -17.19 28.63
C PHE A 122 -7.32 -17.62 29.54
N ILE A 123 -8.29 -18.39 29.02
CA ILE A 123 -9.41 -18.91 29.83
C ILE A 123 -8.92 -19.74 31.02
N GLN A 124 -7.95 -20.64 30.79
CA GLN A 124 -7.37 -21.48 31.84
C GLN A 124 -6.63 -20.64 32.89
N GLN A 125 -5.82 -19.68 32.46
CA GLN A 125 -5.01 -18.83 33.34
C GLN A 125 -5.88 -17.93 34.21
N VAL A 126 -6.93 -17.35 33.64
CA VAL A 126 -7.89 -16.51 34.35
C VAL A 126 -8.65 -17.33 35.38
N SER A 127 -9.06 -18.56 35.02
CA SER A 127 -9.76 -19.47 35.92
C SER A 127 -8.88 -19.93 37.09
N SER A 128 -7.56 -20.04 36.90
CA SER A 128 -6.64 -20.59 37.90
C SER A 128 -5.97 -19.53 38.79
N SER A 129 -5.65 -18.36 38.24
CA SER A 129 -4.79 -17.35 38.89
C SER A 129 -5.39 -15.96 38.97
N HIS A 130 -6.55 -15.72 38.34
CA HIS A 130 -7.14 -14.40 38.12
C HIS A 130 -6.24 -13.40 37.39
N LEU A 131 -5.14 -13.86 36.77
CA LEU A 131 -4.28 -13.03 35.94
C LEU A 131 -4.75 -13.08 34.49
N SER A 132 -4.75 -11.92 33.84
CA SER A 132 -5.10 -11.74 32.42
C SER A 132 -3.88 -11.80 31.50
N CYS A 133 -2.79 -12.42 31.97
CA CYS A 133 -1.53 -12.47 31.25
C CYS A 133 -0.98 -13.89 31.13
N ILE A 134 -0.36 -14.16 29.98
CA ILE A 134 0.38 -15.38 29.67
C ILE A 134 1.72 -14.98 29.06
N THR A 135 2.72 -15.81 29.17
CA THR A 135 4.02 -15.57 28.52
C THR A 135 4.04 -16.14 27.11
N TRP A 136 4.91 -15.60 26.25
CA TRP A 136 5.14 -16.17 24.92
C TRP A 136 5.62 -17.62 24.99
N GLU A 137 6.51 -17.95 25.94
CA GLU A 137 6.98 -19.32 26.15
C GLU A 137 5.83 -20.27 26.49
N GLU A 138 4.92 -19.89 27.40
CA GLU A 138 3.75 -20.70 27.74
C GLU A 138 2.86 -20.98 26.55
N TRP A 139 2.61 -19.96 25.70
CA TRP A 139 1.83 -20.15 24.49
C TRP A 139 2.51 -21.09 23.50
N ILE A 140 3.79 -20.85 23.19
CA ILE A 140 4.56 -21.67 22.25
C ILE A 140 4.60 -23.14 22.68
N LEU A 141 4.82 -23.41 23.97
CA LEU A 141 4.86 -24.77 24.51
C LEU A 141 3.47 -25.43 24.46
N SER A 142 2.40 -24.70 24.75
CA SER A 142 1.03 -25.19 24.64
C SER A 142 0.65 -25.55 23.20
N LEU A 143 0.99 -24.66 22.26
CA LEU A 143 0.75 -24.87 20.83
C LEU A 143 1.52 -26.10 20.32
N SER A 144 2.81 -26.20 20.65
CA SER A 144 3.66 -27.34 20.28
C SER A 144 3.09 -28.67 20.80
N ARG A 145 2.69 -28.73 22.09
CA ARG A 145 2.04 -29.93 22.66
C ARG A 145 0.73 -30.26 21.95
N SER A 146 -0.10 -29.26 21.67
CA SER A 146 -1.40 -29.47 21.02
C SER A 146 -1.23 -30.03 19.60
N LEU A 147 -0.26 -29.52 18.83
CA LEU A 147 0.08 -30.04 17.51
C LEU A 147 0.76 -31.42 17.56
N ALA A 148 1.50 -31.75 18.62
CA ALA A 148 2.11 -33.07 18.79
C ALA A 148 1.10 -34.15 19.21
N HIS A 149 0.06 -33.79 19.96
CA HIS A 149 -0.99 -34.71 20.40
C HIS A 149 -1.98 -35.08 19.29
N ASP A 150 -2.22 -34.17 18.36
CA ASP A 150 -2.98 -34.48 17.16
C ASP A 150 -2.13 -35.31 16.19
N LYS A 151 -2.38 -36.63 16.14
CA LYS A 151 -1.68 -37.55 15.23
C LYS A 151 -1.85 -37.19 13.74
N ASN A 152 -2.90 -36.44 13.41
CA ASN A 152 -3.15 -35.98 12.04
C ASN A 152 -2.54 -34.61 11.77
N SER A 153 -1.98 -33.95 12.78
CA SER A 153 -1.34 -32.65 12.59
C SER A 153 -0.13 -32.78 11.69
N LEU A 154 -0.19 -32.04 10.59
CA LEU A 154 0.91 -31.87 9.65
C LEU A 154 1.92 -30.83 10.14
N PHE A 155 1.68 -30.18 11.27
CA PHE A 155 2.47 -29.02 11.68
C PHE A 155 3.34 -29.27 12.92
N GLU A 156 4.44 -28.54 13.01
CA GLU A 156 5.34 -28.50 14.16
C GLU A 156 5.87 -27.09 14.41
N VAL A 157 6.12 -26.76 15.69
CA VAL A 157 6.59 -25.44 16.12
C VAL A 157 8.09 -25.47 16.34
N HIS A 158 8.79 -24.48 15.80
CA HIS A 158 10.22 -24.27 15.95
C HIS A 158 10.47 -22.92 16.61
N ILE A 159 11.07 -22.94 17.80
CA ILE A 159 11.47 -21.73 18.52
C ILE A 159 12.73 -21.16 17.89
N ILE A 160 12.81 -19.84 17.74
CA ILE A 160 14.02 -19.19 17.24
C ILE A 160 14.97 -18.98 18.41
N GLU A 161 16.07 -19.74 18.41
CA GLU A 161 17.04 -19.75 19.53
C GLU A 161 17.67 -18.37 19.80
N ASP A 162 17.74 -17.51 18.78
CA ASP A 162 18.38 -16.19 18.88
C ASP A 162 17.42 -15.05 19.27
N VAL A 163 16.16 -15.31 19.63
CA VAL A 163 15.22 -14.23 20.01
C VAL A 163 15.76 -13.42 21.19
N GLU A 164 16.28 -14.09 22.23
CA GLU A 164 16.84 -13.40 23.40
C GLU A 164 18.10 -12.59 23.04
N ARG A 165 18.92 -13.10 22.11
CA ARG A 165 20.11 -12.38 21.64
C ARG A 165 19.74 -11.11 20.87
N HIS A 166 18.72 -11.16 20.02
CA HIS A 166 18.28 -10.01 19.23
C HIS A 166 17.53 -8.97 20.07
N THR A 167 16.59 -9.44 20.89
CA THR A 167 15.70 -8.55 21.64
C THR A 167 16.33 -8.07 22.96
N GLY A 168 17.22 -8.87 23.55
CA GLY A 168 17.75 -8.67 24.91
C GLY A 168 16.81 -9.17 26.01
N TYR A 169 15.71 -9.86 25.66
CA TYR A 169 14.70 -10.33 26.59
C TYR A 169 14.36 -11.80 26.32
N PRO A 170 14.29 -12.64 27.36
CA PRO A 170 13.86 -14.02 27.20
C PRO A 170 12.33 -14.09 26.99
N LEU A 171 11.87 -15.05 26.18
CA LEU A 171 10.45 -15.25 25.86
C LEU A 171 9.57 -15.46 27.12
N ASN A 172 10.14 -16.01 28.18
CA ASN A 172 9.45 -16.24 29.45
C ASN A 172 9.20 -14.98 30.29
N LYS A 173 9.74 -13.83 29.86
CA LYS A 173 9.48 -12.51 30.45
C LYS A 173 8.63 -11.62 29.54
N MET A 174 8.42 -12.03 28.29
CA MET A 174 7.54 -11.32 27.36
C MET A 174 6.11 -11.81 27.58
N THR A 175 5.18 -10.91 27.87
CA THR A 175 3.80 -11.27 28.26
C THR A 175 2.78 -10.84 27.21
N LEU A 176 1.81 -11.69 26.91
CA LEU A 176 0.59 -11.34 26.22
C LEU A 176 -0.46 -10.99 27.27
N THR A 177 -1.06 -9.81 27.19
CA THR A 177 -2.03 -9.32 28.18
C THR A 177 -3.34 -8.99 27.51
N LEU A 178 -4.44 -9.60 27.97
CA LEU A 178 -5.77 -9.20 27.52
C LEU A 178 -6.15 -7.84 28.12
N PRO A 179 -6.67 -6.90 27.32
CA PRO A 179 -7.28 -5.69 27.86
C PRO A 179 -8.46 -6.07 28.75
N LEU A 180 -8.63 -5.36 29.88
CA LEU A 180 -9.53 -5.69 31.01
C LEU A 180 -11.05 -5.81 30.68
N GLN A 181 -11.47 -5.70 29.42
CA GLN A 181 -12.86 -5.89 29.00
C GLN A 181 -13.20 -7.39 28.91
N SER A 182 -14.49 -7.74 28.99
CA SER A 182 -15.01 -9.09 29.32
C SER A 182 -14.30 -10.23 28.58
N MET A 183 -13.48 -10.99 29.31
CA MET A 183 -12.66 -12.08 28.78
C MET A 183 -13.46 -13.22 28.15
N GLU A 184 -14.72 -13.42 28.56
CA GLU A 184 -15.61 -14.40 27.95
C GLU A 184 -15.95 -14.05 26.50
N ASP A 185 -15.88 -12.76 26.15
CA ASP A 185 -16.23 -12.24 24.83
C ASP A 185 -15.02 -11.97 23.93
N TRP A 186 -13.78 -12.11 24.43
CA TRP A 186 -12.61 -11.88 23.58
C TRP A 186 -12.59 -12.85 22.39
N SER A 187 -12.50 -12.28 21.21
CA SER A 187 -12.32 -13.00 19.96
C SER A 187 -11.22 -12.30 19.17
N PRO A 188 -10.25 -13.04 18.61
CA PRO A 188 -9.23 -12.42 17.79
C PRO A 188 -9.87 -11.73 16.60
N ILE A 189 -9.43 -10.51 16.33
CA ILE A 189 -9.87 -9.72 15.18
C ILE A 189 -8.68 -9.62 14.24
N PHE A 190 -8.88 -10.07 13.00
CA PHE A 190 -7.85 -9.97 11.97
C PHE A 190 -8.00 -8.70 11.13
N VAL A 191 -6.85 -8.08 10.89
CA VAL A 191 -6.62 -7.07 9.86
C VAL A 191 -5.62 -7.68 8.87
N PRO A 192 -6.09 -8.35 7.81
CA PRO A 192 -5.21 -8.98 6.85
C PRO A 192 -4.54 -7.96 5.94
N HIS A 193 -3.29 -8.23 5.59
CA HIS A 193 -2.62 -7.69 4.42
C HIS A 193 -2.26 -8.84 3.47
N ILE A 194 -2.44 -8.62 2.17
CA ILE A 194 -2.18 -9.66 1.17
C ILE A 194 -1.07 -9.17 0.25
N THR A 195 -0.02 -9.95 0.10
CA THR A 195 1.03 -9.68 -0.87
C THR A 195 0.82 -10.58 -2.09
N ILE A 196 0.73 -9.98 -3.28
CA ILE A 196 0.57 -10.70 -4.54
C ILE A 196 1.79 -10.39 -5.40
N GLN A 197 2.58 -11.41 -5.70
CA GLN A 197 3.58 -11.35 -6.76
C GLN A 197 2.95 -11.75 -8.09
N HIS A 198 3.08 -10.93 -9.12
CA HIS A 198 2.55 -11.20 -10.46
C HIS A 198 3.32 -10.42 -11.54
N PRO A 199 3.15 -10.74 -12.84
CA PRO A 199 3.70 -9.94 -13.93
C PRO A 199 3.14 -8.51 -13.93
N ILE A 200 4.00 -7.50 -14.06
CA ILE A 200 3.62 -6.09 -13.87
C ILE A 200 2.62 -5.58 -14.93
N GLU A 201 2.60 -6.16 -16.12
CA GLU A 201 1.60 -5.89 -17.16
C GLU A 201 0.17 -6.28 -16.75
N LEU A 202 0.01 -7.13 -15.73
CA LEU A 202 -1.29 -7.54 -15.21
C LEU A 202 -1.80 -6.64 -14.08
N THR A 203 -1.00 -5.69 -13.58
CA THR A 203 -1.39 -4.79 -12.47
C THR A 203 -2.70 -4.07 -12.74
N ILE A 204 -2.85 -3.44 -13.92
CA ILE A 204 -4.04 -2.67 -14.25
C ILE A 204 -5.28 -3.59 -14.35
N PRO A 205 -5.28 -4.65 -15.20
CA PRO A 205 -6.41 -5.57 -15.26
C PRO A 205 -6.81 -6.17 -13.90
N LEU A 206 -5.85 -6.65 -13.10
CA LEU A 206 -6.10 -7.21 -11.77
C LEU A 206 -6.77 -6.18 -10.87
N TYR A 207 -6.22 -4.97 -10.82
CA TYR A 207 -6.76 -3.88 -10.01
C TYR A 207 -8.20 -3.53 -10.41
N LEU A 208 -8.47 -3.37 -11.71
CA LEU A 208 -9.82 -3.06 -12.20
C LEU A 208 -10.83 -4.14 -11.79
N THR A 209 -10.45 -5.40 -11.86
CA THR A 209 -11.33 -6.52 -11.50
C THR A 209 -11.55 -6.66 -9.98
N LEU A 210 -10.50 -6.49 -9.18
CA LEU A 210 -10.55 -6.67 -7.73
C LEU A 210 -11.15 -5.47 -7.00
N PHE A 211 -10.79 -4.24 -7.36
CA PHE A 211 -11.08 -3.04 -6.55
C PHE A 211 -11.95 -2.00 -7.27
N GLY A 212 -12.40 -2.25 -8.49
CA GLY A 212 -13.12 -1.26 -9.31
C GLY A 212 -14.53 -0.90 -8.82
N ASP A 213 -14.70 -0.40 -7.60
CA ASP A 213 -15.86 0.39 -7.20
C ASP A 213 -15.88 1.68 -8.05
N GLU A 214 -17.06 2.06 -8.52
CA GLU A 214 -17.27 3.22 -9.38
C GLU A 214 -16.60 4.48 -8.79
N LYS A 215 -16.75 4.82 -7.50
CA LYS A 215 -16.26 6.10 -6.96
C LYS A 215 -14.74 6.21 -6.83
N SER A 216 -14.07 5.18 -6.30
CA SER A 216 -12.61 5.15 -6.15
C SER A 216 -11.89 5.04 -7.50
N LEU A 217 -12.49 4.30 -8.44
CA LEU A 217 -12.01 4.12 -9.79
C LEU A 217 -12.19 5.39 -10.66
N LEU A 218 -13.30 6.12 -10.47
CA LEU A 218 -13.60 7.39 -11.16
C LEU A 218 -12.57 8.50 -10.91
N MET A 219 -11.92 8.48 -9.75
CA MET A 219 -10.87 9.43 -9.38
C MET A 219 -9.48 9.02 -9.89
N SER A 220 -9.28 7.75 -10.26
CA SER A 220 -7.97 7.16 -10.58
C SER A 220 -7.80 6.71 -12.03
N LEU A 221 -8.75 7.03 -12.93
CA LEU A 221 -8.73 6.55 -14.32
C LEU A 221 -8.86 7.66 -15.39
N PRO A 222 -8.38 7.37 -16.62
CA PRO A 222 -8.18 8.28 -17.75
C PRO A 222 -9.26 9.33 -17.97
N ASP A 223 -8.90 10.52 -18.46
CA ASP A 223 -9.85 11.56 -18.85
C ASP A 223 -10.93 11.05 -19.84
N LYS A 224 -12.05 11.79 -19.91
CA LYS A 224 -13.14 11.51 -20.84
C LYS A 224 -12.63 11.32 -22.28
N SER A 225 -11.65 12.09 -22.72
CA SER A 225 -11.10 12.03 -24.08
C SER A 225 -10.43 10.68 -24.43
N SER A 226 -9.72 10.03 -23.50
CA SER A 226 -9.12 8.69 -23.66
C SER A 226 -10.13 7.58 -23.49
N LEU A 227 -11.11 7.76 -22.61
CA LEU A 227 -12.24 6.84 -22.52
C LEU A 227 -13.08 6.91 -23.80
N ASP A 228 -13.30 8.09 -24.36
CA ASP A 228 -13.95 8.28 -25.65
C ASP A 228 -13.10 7.70 -26.79
N TYR A 229 -11.76 7.73 -26.70
CA TYR A 229 -10.88 7.02 -27.64
C TYR A 229 -10.96 5.49 -27.48
N LEU A 230 -11.08 4.97 -26.26
CA LEU A 230 -11.19 3.53 -25.99
C LEU A 230 -12.58 2.98 -26.29
N LEU A 231 -13.60 3.80 -26.06
CA LEU A 231 -15.02 3.51 -26.15
C LEU A 231 -15.67 4.33 -27.27
N ASP A 232 -14.90 4.67 -28.30
CA ASP A 232 -15.42 5.40 -29.46
C ASP A 232 -16.63 4.61 -29.99
N GLU A 233 -17.71 5.32 -30.32
CA GLU A 233 -19.09 4.79 -30.35
C GLU A 233 -19.33 3.67 -31.38
N LYS A 234 -18.29 3.23 -32.09
CA LYS A 234 -18.37 2.21 -33.13
C LYS A 234 -17.66 0.89 -32.82
N GLU A 235 -16.64 0.81 -31.97
CA GLU A 235 -16.04 -0.50 -31.58
C GLU A 235 -14.95 -0.34 -30.51
N PHE A 236 -15.23 -0.73 -29.27
CA PHE A 236 -14.18 -1.07 -28.31
C PHE A 236 -13.42 -2.29 -28.87
N SER A 237 -12.10 -2.17 -29.02
CA SER A 237 -11.24 -3.29 -29.41
C SER A 237 -10.42 -3.75 -28.22
N TRP A 238 -10.50 -5.04 -27.92
CA TRP A 238 -9.72 -5.62 -26.83
C TRP A 238 -8.22 -5.60 -27.11
N ASP A 239 -7.83 -5.69 -28.38
CA ASP A 239 -6.44 -5.56 -28.80
C ASP A 239 -5.90 -4.16 -28.54
N LYS A 240 -6.73 -3.13 -28.73
CA LYS A 240 -6.38 -1.74 -28.41
C LYS A 240 -6.16 -1.55 -26.92
N PHE A 241 -7.05 -2.10 -26.08
CA PHE A 241 -6.85 -2.05 -24.63
C PHE A 241 -5.58 -2.80 -24.22
N LYS A 242 -5.37 -4.03 -24.72
CA LYS A 242 -4.16 -4.81 -24.42
C LYS A 242 -2.90 -4.04 -24.78
N LYS A 243 -2.85 -3.47 -25.98
CA LYS A 243 -1.71 -2.65 -26.44
C LYS A 243 -1.46 -1.45 -25.53
N MET A 244 -2.51 -0.87 -24.91
CA MET A 244 -2.41 0.33 -24.06
C MET A 244 -2.16 0.07 -22.59
N TYR A 245 -2.78 -0.96 -22.00
CA TYR A 245 -2.83 -1.16 -20.54
C TYR A 245 -2.23 -2.49 -20.08
N VAL A 246 -1.86 -3.36 -21.01
CA VAL A 246 -1.36 -4.71 -20.73
C VAL A 246 0.04 -4.84 -21.31
N ASN A 247 0.90 -3.94 -20.85
CA ASN A 247 2.33 -3.97 -21.09
C ASN A 247 3.02 -3.54 -19.79
N LYS A 248 4.30 -3.86 -19.66
CA LYS A 248 5.02 -3.68 -18.40
C LYS A 248 5.07 -2.21 -17.98
N GLU A 249 5.13 -1.33 -18.96
CA GLU A 249 5.44 0.06 -18.72
C GLU A 249 4.22 0.84 -18.27
N SER A 250 3.06 0.58 -18.88
CA SER A 250 1.77 1.01 -18.38
C SER A 250 1.51 0.47 -16.98
N GLY A 251 1.89 -0.77 -16.68
CA GLY A 251 1.80 -1.35 -15.34
C GLY A 251 2.62 -0.57 -14.30
N LEU A 252 3.89 -0.28 -14.62
CA LEU A 252 4.78 0.54 -13.78
C LEU A 252 4.26 1.96 -13.59
N ILE A 253 3.90 2.63 -14.69
CA ILE A 253 3.39 4.00 -14.67
C ILE A 253 2.11 4.09 -13.85
N PHE A 254 1.18 3.14 -14.05
CA PHE A 254 -0.05 3.08 -13.27
C PHE A 254 0.23 2.90 -11.79
N LEU A 255 1.09 1.94 -11.41
CA LEU A 255 1.39 1.69 -10.00
C LEU A 255 2.00 2.93 -9.34
N HIS A 256 2.97 3.56 -9.99
CA HIS A 256 3.61 4.77 -9.47
C HIS A 256 2.63 5.95 -9.40
N ALA A 257 1.87 6.22 -10.46
CA ALA A 257 0.86 7.29 -10.47
C ALA A 257 -0.24 7.06 -9.42
N PHE A 258 -0.68 5.82 -9.25
CA PHE A 258 -1.66 5.44 -8.24
C PHE A 258 -1.12 5.64 -6.83
N THR A 259 0.11 5.21 -6.55
CA THR A 259 0.78 5.48 -5.27
C THR A 259 0.80 6.98 -4.98
N LEU A 260 1.30 7.80 -5.90
CA LEU A 260 1.34 9.27 -5.74
C LEU A 260 -0.04 9.86 -5.46
N LEU A 261 -1.06 9.46 -6.24
CA LEU A 261 -2.44 9.96 -6.10
C LEU A 261 -3.06 9.60 -4.74
N ARG A 262 -2.76 8.42 -4.20
CA ARG A 262 -3.29 7.99 -2.90
C ARG A 262 -2.63 8.71 -1.72
N MET A 263 -1.49 9.34 -1.96
CA MET A 263 -0.72 10.03 -0.93
C MET A 263 -1.06 11.52 -0.86
N VAL A 264 -1.55 12.13 -1.95
CA VAL A 264 -1.97 13.54 -1.91
C VAL A 264 -3.18 13.74 -0.98
N PRO A 265 -3.31 14.91 -0.32
CA PRO A 265 -4.47 15.20 0.51
C PRO A 265 -5.79 15.13 -0.27
N SER A 266 -6.85 14.58 0.34
CA SER A 266 -8.18 14.50 -0.27
C SER A 266 -8.99 15.79 -0.05
N GLU A 267 -10.03 16.03 -0.87
CA GLU A 267 -10.96 17.17 -0.72
C GLU A 267 -11.59 17.22 0.67
N GLU A 268 -11.95 16.06 1.23
CA GLU A 268 -12.54 15.92 2.57
C GLU A 268 -11.59 16.41 3.67
N GLU A 269 -10.27 16.25 3.50
CA GLU A 269 -9.28 16.69 4.48
C GLU A 269 -9.14 18.21 4.53
N VAL A 270 -9.47 18.90 3.44
CA VAL A 270 -9.50 20.37 3.39
C VAL A 270 -10.82 20.93 3.92
N GLU A 271 -11.94 20.21 3.77
CA GLU A 271 -13.25 20.63 4.31
C GLU A 271 -13.26 20.74 5.85
N ILE A 272 -12.45 19.94 6.55
CA ILE A 272 -12.41 19.91 8.03
C ILE A 272 -11.75 21.18 8.63
N GLY A 273 -11.08 21.99 7.79
CA GLY A 273 -10.37 23.20 8.23
C GLY A 273 -11.17 24.50 8.27
N ASN A 274 -12.33 24.62 7.60
CA ASN A 274 -12.95 25.94 7.39
C ASN A 274 -14.49 25.93 7.26
N THR A 275 -15.18 26.61 8.19
CA THR A 275 -16.34 27.51 7.98
C THR A 275 -17.56 27.08 7.14
N GLY A 276 -17.62 25.84 6.62
CA GLY A 276 -18.62 25.40 5.66
C GLY A 276 -18.34 25.82 4.21
N ILE A 277 -17.12 26.28 3.88
CA ILE A 277 -16.73 26.65 2.50
C ILE A 277 -15.98 25.49 1.86
N ARG A 278 -16.61 24.87 0.85
CA ARG A 278 -15.98 23.87 -0.02
C ARG A 278 -15.08 24.55 -1.04
N VAL A 279 -13.77 24.53 -0.82
CA VAL A 279 -12.79 24.83 -1.87
C VAL A 279 -12.45 23.52 -2.56
N SER A 280 -12.79 23.41 -3.85
CA SER A 280 -12.35 22.29 -4.68
C SER A 280 -10.84 22.39 -4.87
N ILE A 281 -10.10 21.52 -4.18
CA ILE A 281 -8.63 21.42 -4.24
C ILE A 281 -8.17 21.23 -5.70
N VAL A 282 -8.95 20.49 -6.49
CA VAL A 282 -8.62 20.09 -7.85
C VAL A 282 -8.79 21.23 -8.85
N ASP A 283 -9.77 22.11 -8.63
CA ASP A 283 -10.06 23.17 -9.59
C ASP A 283 -9.14 24.38 -9.41
N LYS A 284 -8.62 24.58 -8.19
CA LYS A 284 -7.85 25.78 -7.83
C LYS A 284 -6.75 25.49 -6.80
N PRO A 285 -5.73 24.69 -7.16
CA PRO A 285 -4.66 24.32 -6.23
C PRO A 285 -3.88 25.52 -5.68
N ASP A 286 -3.74 26.59 -6.47
CA ASP A 286 -3.04 27.82 -6.06
C ASP A 286 -3.83 28.70 -5.07
N GLU A 287 -5.14 28.45 -4.91
CA GLU A 287 -6.00 29.17 -3.94
C GLU A 287 -6.04 28.46 -2.56
N ILE A 288 -5.31 27.34 -2.39
CA ILE A 288 -5.29 26.61 -1.13
C ILE A 288 -4.44 27.36 -0.11
N ASP A 289 -5.05 27.72 1.02
CA ASP A 289 -4.34 28.16 2.21
C ASP A 289 -3.48 27.00 2.74
N THR A 290 -2.20 27.00 2.36
CA THR A 290 -1.24 25.96 2.72
C THR A 290 -1.07 25.85 4.23
N LEU A 291 -1.10 26.98 4.94
CA LEU A 291 -0.96 27.00 6.39
C LEU A 291 -2.13 26.26 7.04
N LEU A 292 -3.36 26.53 6.60
CA LEU A 292 -4.54 25.85 7.13
C LEU A 292 -4.55 24.35 6.79
N LEU A 293 -4.19 23.98 5.56
CA LEU A 293 -4.07 22.59 5.16
C LEU A 293 -3.07 21.84 6.07
N ASP A 294 -1.89 22.43 6.31
CA ASP A 294 -0.87 21.82 7.17
C ASP A 294 -1.35 21.67 8.62
N GLN A 295 -2.15 22.61 9.14
CA GLN A 295 -2.81 22.48 10.46
C GLN A 295 -3.75 21.28 10.52
N CYS A 296 -4.56 21.08 9.47
CA CYS A 296 -5.50 19.96 9.39
C CYS A 296 -4.75 18.63 9.30
N LEU A 297 -3.70 18.57 8.48
CA LEU A 297 -2.85 17.39 8.31
C LEU A 297 -2.12 17.02 9.60
N LEU A 298 -1.64 18.00 10.37
CA LEU A 298 -1.04 17.77 11.69
C LEU A 298 -2.03 17.16 12.67
N LYS A 299 -3.22 17.76 12.79
CA LYS A 299 -4.26 17.25 13.69
C LYS A 299 -4.64 15.83 13.30
N LYS A 300 -4.84 15.56 12.01
CA LYS A 300 -5.10 14.23 11.51
C LYS A 300 -3.98 13.24 11.85
N THR A 301 -2.72 13.64 11.74
CA THR A 301 -1.58 12.80 12.15
C THR A 301 -1.68 12.43 13.62
N LEU A 302 -1.99 13.40 14.49
CA LEU A 302 -2.17 13.15 15.93
C LEU A 302 -3.35 12.20 16.19
N ASP A 303 -4.49 12.44 15.54
CA ASP A 303 -5.68 11.60 15.68
C ASP A 303 -5.36 10.15 15.23
N GLN A 304 -4.69 9.97 14.08
CA GLN A 304 -4.29 8.65 13.57
C GLN A 304 -3.26 7.96 14.47
N TYR A 305 -2.31 8.70 15.04
CA TYR A 305 -1.33 8.16 15.98
C TYR A 305 -2.01 7.70 17.27
N GLN A 306 -2.95 8.49 17.80
CA GLN A 306 -3.67 8.17 19.03
C GLN A 306 -4.64 6.99 18.85
N GLU A 307 -5.30 6.91 17.69
CA GLU A 307 -6.30 5.88 17.42
C GLU A 307 -5.67 4.56 16.95
N PHE A 308 -4.63 4.63 16.13
CA PHE A 308 -4.09 3.46 15.40
C PHE A 308 -2.58 3.28 15.55
N GLY A 309 -1.85 4.17 16.23
CA GLY A 309 -0.38 4.17 16.25
C GLY A 309 0.24 4.50 14.88
N GLN A 310 -0.55 4.97 13.91
CA GLN A 310 -0.11 5.23 12.55
C GLN A 310 0.14 6.73 12.32
N ILE A 311 1.30 7.06 11.77
CA ILE A 311 1.71 8.45 11.48
C ILE A 311 1.96 8.72 10.00
N ASP A 312 1.99 7.67 9.19
CA ASP A 312 2.44 7.73 7.80
C ASP A 312 1.26 7.63 6.83
N VAL A 313 1.40 8.33 5.70
CA VAL A 313 0.50 8.30 4.55
C VAL A 313 0.36 6.90 3.96
N LYS A 314 1.29 5.97 4.24
CA LYS A 314 1.19 4.55 3.85
C LYS A 314 -0.13 3.91 4.26
N GLY A 315 -0.74 4.30 5.39
CA GLY A 315 -2.05 3.81 5.81
C GLY A 315 -3.18 4.13 4.80
N ARG A 316 -2.96 5.05 3.86
CA ARG A 316 -3.92 5.44 2.81
C ARG A 316 -3.81 4.62 1.52
N LEU A 317 -2.72 3.87 1.39
CA LEU A 317 -2.42 3.09 0.20
C LEU A 317 -3.26 1.83 0.20
N LEU A 318 -4.19 1.75 -0.75
CA LEU A 318 -4.98 0.54 -0.99
C LEU A 318 -4.09 -0.58 -1.53
N ILE A 319 -3.24 -0.22 -2.49
CA ILE A 319 -2.18 -1.07 -3.02
C ILE A 319 -0.84 -0.36 -2.84
N MET A 320 0.20 -1.13 -2.58
CA MET A 320 1.56 -0.64 -2.40
C MET A 320 2.55 -1.56 -3.08
N SER A 321 3.52 -1.00 -3.80
CA SER A 321 4.64 -1.79 -4.30
C SER A 321 5.56 -2.15 -3.13
N ARG A 322 5.82 -3.44 -2.92
CA ARG A 322 6.85 -3.94 -1.99
C ARG A 322 8.24 -3.97 -2.62
N ARG A 323 8.34 -3.52 -3.88
CA ARG A 323 9.60 -3.30 -4.60
C ARG A 323 9.79 -1.82 -4.93
N PRO A 324 11.02 -1.30 -4.86
CA PRO A 324 11.36 0.01 -5.40
C PRO A 324 10.93 0.14 -6.86
N PHE A 325 10.41 1.30 -7.23
CA PHE A 325 10.07 1.61 -8.63
C PHE A 325 11.32 1.62 -9.51
N SER A 326 12.46 2.04 -8.95
CA SER A 326 13.79 1.97 -9.58
C SER A 326 14.18 0.54 -9.97
N ASP A 327 13.96 -0.43 -9.08
CA ASP A 327 14.22 -1.84 -9.36
C ASP A 327 13.30 -2.38 -10.47
N LEU A 328 12.00 -2.08 -10.39
CA LEU A 328 11.03 -2.47 -11.43
C LEU A 328 11.39 -1.87 -12.79
N PHE A 329 11.74 -0.59 -12.82
CA PHE A 329 12.16 0.11 -14.04
C PHE A 329 13.41 -0.52 -14.65
N ASN A 330 14.44 -0.79 -13.82
CA ASN A 330 15.66 -1.45 -14.25
C ASN A 330 15.41 -2.84 -14.85
N ASP A 331 14.51 -3.63 -14.25
CA ASP A 331 14.15 -4.95 -14.76
C ASP A 331 13.42 -4.87 -16.11
N ILE A 332 12.50 -3.91 -16.26
CA ILE A 332 11.79 -3.66 -17.52
C ILE A 332 12.79 -3.31 -18.63
N CYS A 333 13.67 -2.33 -18.37
CA CYS A 333 14.71 -1.92 -19.31
C CYS A 333 15.63 -3.07 -19.72
N LYS A 334 15.99 -3.97 -18.79
CA LYS A 334 16.80 -5.16 -19.08
C LYS A 334 16.03 -6.22 -19.87
N SER A 335 14.73 -6.38 -19.59
CA SER A 335 13.90 -7.43 -20.19
C SER A 335 13.50 -7.13 -21.63
N ASN A 336 13.43 -5.85 -22.00
CA ASN A 336 13.01 -5.42 -23.32
C ASN A 336 14.14 -5.55 -24.37
N ILE A 337 14.81 -6.70 -24.45
CA ILE A 337 15.82 -6.97 -25.49
C ILE A 337 15.14 -6.93 -26.88
N ARG A 338 15.35 -5.82 -27.62
CA ARG A 338 15.09 -5.57 -29.05
C ARG A 338 13.97 -6.40 -29.68
N ILE A 339 12.73 -5.94 -29.52
CA ILE A 339 11.66 -6.33 -30.45
C ILE A 339 11.85 -5.44 -31.69
N GLU A 340 12.37 -6.02 -32.77
CA GLU A 340 12.38 -5.43 -34.11
C GLU A 340 10.94 -5.46 -34.66
N ASP A 341 10.01 -4.73 -34.03
CA ASP A 341 8.67 -4.55 -34.59
C ASP A 341 8.65 -3.26 -35.43
N GLU A 342 8.46 -3.43 -36.74
CA GLU A 342 8.35 -2.40 -37.79
C GLU A 342 7.08 -1.53 -37.68
N ASP A 343 6.34 -1.62 -36.57
CA ASP A 343 5.07 -0.92 -36.38
C ASP A 343 5.33 0.52 -35.86
N GLU A 344 5.65 1.40 -36.82
CA GLU A 344 5.83 2.84 -36.64
C GLU A 344 4.65 3.47 -35.88
N GLY A 345 4.83 3.80 -34.59
CA GLY A 345 3.89 4.70 -33.92
C GLY A 345 3.76 4.61 -32.40
N ARG A 346 4.43 3.67 -31.73
CA ARG A 346 4.61 3.74 -30.27
C ARG A 346 6.08 3.63 -29.97
N LEU A 347 6.58 4.46 -29.06
CA LEU A 347 7.96 4.42 -28.61
C LEU A 347 8.05 3.38 -27.48
N PRO A 348 8.43 2.11 -27.75
CA PRO A 348 8.82 1.20 -26.66
C PRO A 348 10.02 1.81 -25.93
N PHE A 349 10.25 1.39 -24.68
CA PHE A 349 11.46 1.78 -23.93
C PHE A 349 12.78 1.40 -24.63
N ASN A 350 12.69 0.64 -25.72
CA ASN A 350 13.80 0.03 -26.46
C ASN A 350 14.50 0.88 -27.51
N ASN A 351 13.91 2.00 -27.94
CA ASN A 351 14.61 2.93 -28.83
C ASN A 351 15.39 4.01 -28.09
N TYR A 352 15.43 3.95 -26.76
CA TYR A 352 16.13 4.94 -25.94
C TYR A 352 17.61 4.57 -25.77
N ASN A 353 18.42 4.91 -26.77
CA ASN A 353 19.87 5.00 -26.66
C ASN A 353 20.28 6.16 -25.72
N ASN A 354 19.89 6.10 -24.43
CA ASN A 354 20.17 7.10 -23.40
C ASN A 354 19.51 8.50 -23.57
N GLU A 355 18.55 8.68 -24.49
CA GLU A 355 18.02 10.04 -24.77
C GLU A 355 16.81 10.46 -23.95
N ILE A 356 15.92 9.55 -23.52
CA ILE A 356 14.69 9.92 -22.78
C ILE A 356 14.73 9.40 -21.34
N SER A 357 14.43 10.26 -20.37
CA SER A 357 14.41 9.92 -18.95
C SER A 357 13.12 9.21 -18.52
N TYR A 358 13.14 8.49 -17.39
CA TYR A 358 11.91 7.90 -16.81
C TYR A 358 10.85 8.98 -16.57
N GLU A 359 11.28 10.14 -16.06
CA GLU A 359 10.43 11.31 -15.85
C GLU A 359 9.73 11.73 -17.14
N GLU A 360 10.45 11.86 -18.25
CA GLU A 360 9.87 12.23 -19.54
C GLU A 360 8.83 11.20 -20.00
N VAL A 361 9.11 9.89 -19.87
CA VAL A 361 8.13 8.86 -20.24
C VAL A 361 6.91 8.90 -19.33
N PHE A 362 7.10 9.07 -18.02
CA PHE A 362 6.01 9.20 -17.07
C PHE A 362 5.13 10.41 -17.40
N LEU A 363 5.74 11.58 -17.62
CA LEU A 363 5.02 12.81 -17.97
C LEU A 363 4.32 12.71 -19.32
N LEU A 364 4.92 12.06 -20.32
CA LEU A 364 4.26 11.79 -21.60
C LEU A 364 3.02 10.91 -21.40
N ALA A 365 3.13 9.84 -20.61
CA ALA A 365 1.98 9.00 -20.30
C ALA A 365 0.88 9.75 -19.51
N MET A 366 1.26 10.67 -18.61
CA MET A 366 0.33 11.54 -17.89
C MET A 366 -0.38 12.53 -18.81
N ARG A 367 0.33 13.10 -19.78
CA ARG A 367 -0.22 14.04 -20.78
C ARG A 367 -1.05 13.35 -21.84
N ASP A 368 -0.64 12.15 -22.23
CA ASP A 368 -1.45 11.28 -23.05
C ASP A 368 -2.79 11.08 -22.35
N TYR A 369 -3.85 11.04 -23.15
CA TYR A 369 -5.22 11.05 -22.66
C TYR A 369 -5.43 10.02 -21.52
N VAL A 370 -4.70 8.90 -21.55
CA VAL A 370 -4.72 7.76 -20.62
C VAL A 370 -4.64 8.15 -19.13
N TYR A 371 -3.93 9.21 -18.74
CA TYR A 371 -3.74 9.52 -17.31
C TYR A 371 -3.87 11.00 -16.96
N SER A 372 -4.44 11.85 -17.81
CA SER A 372 -4.49 13.31 -17.56
C SER A 372 -5.31 13.76 -16.34
N VAL A 373 -6.12 12.87 -15.73
CA VAL A 373 -6.69 13.13 -14.40
C VAL A 373 -5.60 13.25 -13.34
N PHE A 374 -4.56 12.42 -13.42
CA PHE A 374 -3.45 12.42 -12.49
C PHE A 374 -2.67 13.74 -12.52
N GLU A 375 -2.48 14.35 -13.70
CA GLU A 375 -1.73 15.61 -13.86
C GLU A 375 -2.22 16.72 -12.91
N LYS A 376 -3.55 16.87 -12.77
CA LYS A 376 -4.15 17.87 -11.87
C LYS A 376 -3.88 17.59 -10.40
N HIS A 377 -3.85 16.31 -10.02
CA HIS A 377 -3.59 15.90 -8.65
C HIS A 377 -2.09 15.91 -8.30
N MET A 378 -1.20 15.71 -9.27
CA MET A 378 0.25 15.68 -9.03
C MET A 378 0.81 17.02 -8.53
N VAL A 379 0.17 18.15 -8.86
CA VAL A 379 0.54 19.46 -8.30
C VAL A 379 0.42 19.49 -6.76
N LEU A 380 -0.50 18.71 -6.22
CA LEU A 380 -0.73 18.59 -4.78
C LEU A 380 0.26 17.65 -4.11
N PHE A 381 1.14 16.98 -4.86
CA PHE A 381 2.14 16.11 -4.28
C PHE A 381 3.15 16.87 -3.43
N SER A 382 3.35 18.17 -3.69
CA SER A 382 4.08 19.06 -2.77
C SER A 382 3.46 19.16 -1.36
N LYS A 383 2.19 18.77 -1.20
CA LYS A 383 1.41 18.86 0.04
C LYS A 383 1.21 17.52 0.74
N VAL A 384 1.73 16.43 0.20
CA VAL A 384 1.75 15.12 0.86
C VAL A 384 2.29 15.24 2.30
N ASN A 385 1.64 14.58 3.25
CA ASN A 385 2.01 14.62 4.66
C ASN A 385 2.59 13.27 5.10
N TYR A 386 3.90 13.15 4.94
CA TYR A 386 4.66 12.02 5.46
C TYR A 386 4.96 12.21 6.94
N GLY A 387 5.06 11.13 7.68
CA GLY A 387 5.48 11.14 9.07
C GLY A 387 6.51 10.05 9.34
N GLU A 388 7.49 10.34 10.19
CA GLU A 388 8.43 9.36 10.74
C GLU A 388 8.43 9.45 12.26
N GLN A 389 8.64 8.31 12.93
CA GLN A 389 8.84 8.24 14.36
C GLN A 389 10.29 7.86 14.67
N PHE A 390 10.98 8.74 15.37
CA PHE A 390 12.37 8.56 15.76
C PHE A 390 12.47 7.92 17.14
N PHE A 391 13.39 6.97 17.28
CA PHE A 391 13.61 6.23 18.51
C PHE A 391 15.09 6.26 18.89
N LEU A 392 15.35 6.30 20.19
CA LEU A 392 16.68 6.15 20.78
C LEU A 392 17.16 4.70 20.71
N GLU A 393 18.45 4.43 20.94
CA GLU A 393 19.02 3.06 20.94
C GLU A 393 18.34 2.10 21.93
N ASN A 394 17.75 2.64 22.99
CA ASN A 394 17.00 1.87 23.98
C ASN A 394 15.58 1.51 23.53
N GLY A 395 15.18 1.90 22.32
CA GLY A 395 13.88 1.65 21.72
C GLY A 395 12.82 2.70 22.05
N LYS A 396 13.04 3.62 23.00
CA LYS A 396 12.06 4.66 23.36
C LYS A 396 11.97 5.77 22.32
N PRO A 397 10.80 6.43 22.17
CA PRO A 397 10.69 7.60 21.31
C PRO A 397 11.70 8.69 21.68
N ALA A 398 12.29 9.33 20.67
CA ALA A 398 13.20 10.45 20.84
C ALA A 398 12.41 11.73 21.11
N ASP A 399 12.70 12.48 22.17
CA ASP A 399 12.04 13.77 22.42
C ASP A 399 12.61 14.85 21.50
N LEU A 400 11.79 15.30 20.54
CA LEU A 400 12.16 16.28 19.52
C LEU A 400 11.56 17.66 19.78
N ARG A 401 11.06 17.96 20.99
CA ARG A 401 10.45 19.27 21.31
C ARG A 401 11.40 20.45 21.09
N GLY A 402 12.71 20.22 21.05
CA GLY A 402 13.71 21.20 20.62
C GLY A 402 13.48 21.77 19.21
N PHE A 403 12.70 21.08 18.36
CA PHE A 403 12.38 21.52 17.01
C PHE A 403 11.43 22.72 16.98
N ASN A 404 10.72 23.00 18.08
CA ASN A 404 9.78 24.12 18.19
C ASN A 404 10.38 25.48 17.80
N LYS A 405 11.71 25.65 17.90
CA LYS A 405 12.40 26.89 17.53
C LYS A 405 12.56 27.12 16.03
N TYR A 406 12.39 26.06 15.22
CA TYR A 406 12.55 26.11 13.76
C TYR A 406 11.25 26.45 13.04
N PHE A 407 10.09 26.38 13.71
CA PHE A 407 8.81 26.73 13.09
C PHE A 407 8.57 28.23 13.04
N THR A 408 7.75 28.67 12.08
CA THR A 408 7.23 30.04 12.07
C THR A 408 6.38 30.30 13.33
N ASP A 409 6.42 31.53 13.84
CA ASP A 409 5.68 31.90 15.06
C ASP A 409 4.18 31.68 14.92
N ASN A 410 3.62 31.97 13.74
CA ASN A 410 2.19 31.79 13.46
C ASN A 410 1.80 30.32 13.51
N PHE A 411 2.54 29.44 12.82
CA PHE A 411 2.27 28.00 12.83
C PHE A 411 2.41 27.41 14.24
N ARG A 412 3.49 27.73 14.94
CA ARG A 412 3.72 27.27 16.31
C ARG A 412 2.59 27.68 17.25
N LYS A 413 2.22 28.97 17.26
CA LYS A 413 1.19 29.51 18.16
C LYS A 413 -0.17 28.83 17.96
N ASN A 414 -0.53 28.51 16.71
CA ASN A 414 -1.81 27.90 16.39
C ASN A 414 -1.85 26.39 16.65
N ASN A 415 -0.69 25.71 16.73
CA ASN A 415 -0.60 24.25 16.83
C ASN A 415 0.20 23.74 18.02
N GLN A 416 0.53 24.60 19.00
CA GLN A 416 1.46 24.30 20.09
C GLN A 416 1.18 22.95 20.77
N SER A 417 -0.07 22.68 21.16
CA SER A 417 -0.42 21.42 21.83
C SER A 417 -0.22 20.18 20.95
N VAL A 418 -0.50 20.29 19.65
CA VAL A 418 -0.36 19.18 18.70
C VAL A 418 1.12 18.93 18.43
N LEU A 419 1.88 20.00 18.19
CA LEU A 419 3.33 19.95 18.00
C LEU A 419 4.04 19.33 19.20
N ASP A 420 3.74 19.80 20.42
CA ASP A 420 4.37 19.30 21.64
C ASP A 420 4.11 17.81 21.84
N THR A 421 2.87 17.37 21.56
CA THR A 421 2.52 15.94 21.67
C THR A 421 3.25 15.10 20.64
N LEU A 422 3.22 15.47 19.36
CA LEU A 422 3.88 14.71 18.30
C LEU A 422 5.41 14.68 18.50
N LEU A 423 6.03 15.83 18.80
CA LEU A 423 7.47 15.92 18.99
C LEU A 423 7.96 15.19 20.25
N GLU A 424 7.17 15.18 21.34
CA GLU A 424 7.49 14.37 22.53
C GLU A 424 7.49 12.87 22.21
N GLN A 425 6.68 12.45 21.24
CA GLN A 425 6.63 11.08 20.73
C GLN A 425 7.63 10.83 19.59
N GLY A 426 8.54 11.77 19.34
CA GLY A 426 9.55 11.66 18.29
C GLY A 426 8.99 11.68 16.88
N ILE A 427 7.80 12.26 16.67
CA ILE A 427 7.14 12.28 15.36
C ILE A 427 7.44 13.61 14.66
N VAL A 428 7.92 13.52 13.43
CA VAL A 428 8.08 14.68 12.52
C VAL A 428 7.35 14.41 11.23
N THR A 429 6.65 15.42 10.71
CA THR A 429 5.94 15.31 9.44
C THR A 429 6.37 16.33 8.40
N THR A 430 6.09 16.08 7.12
CA THR A 430 6.35 17.10 6.08
C THR A 430 5.47 18.34 6.22
N ALA A 431 4.28 18.26 6.83
CA ALA A 431 3.52 19.46 7.21
C ALA A 431 4.29 20.33 8.23
N MET A 432 5.02 19.72 9.18
CA MET A 432 5.90 20.46 10.09
C MET A 432 7.05 21.13 9.32
N ILE A 433 7.71 20.35 8.46
CA ILE A 433 8.90 20.77 7.70
C ILE A 433 8.57 21.94 6.75
N ARG A 434 7.40 21.92 6.09
CA ARG A 434 6.89 23.03 5.25
C ARG A 434 6.67 24.34 6.01
N ASN A 435 6.57 24.27 7.34
CA ASN A 435 6.34 25.42 8.21
C ASN A 435 7.59 25.79 9.03
N PHE A 436 8.77 25.29 8.64
CA PHE A 436 10.02 25.86 9.11
C PHE A 436 10.18 27.30 8.67
N ARG A 437 10.94 28.08 9.43
CA ARG A 437 11.33 29.45 9.07
C ARG A 437 12.28 29.41 7.87
N ASP A 438 12.23 30.46 7.05
CA ASP A 438 13.06 30.57 5.84
C ASP A 438 14.58 30.60 6.13
N ASP A 439 14.97 30.88 7.38
CA ASP A 439 16.37 30.89 7.82
C ASP A 439 16.93 29.50 8.16
N VAL A 440 16.09 28.47 8.15
CA VAL A 440 16.46 27.08 8.43
C VAL A 440 17.09 26.45 7.20
N LYS A 441 18.37 26.07 7.30
CA LYS A 441 19.13 25.42 6.23
C LYS A 441 19.20 23.91 6.42
N ILE A 442 19.16 23.15 5.31
CA ILE A 442 19.47 21.72 5.28
C ILE A 442 20.97 21.58 5.02
N GLY A 443 21.68 20.95 5.96
CA GLY A 443 23.09 20.58 5.81
C GLY A 443 24.09 21.75 5.76
N ASN A 444 25.34 21.43 6.10
CA ASN A 444 26.52 22.20 5.70
C ASN A 444 27.12 21.47 4.48
N LEU A 445 26.60 21.72 3.28
CA LEU A 445 27.25 21.23 2.06
C LEU A 445 28.16 22.34 1.52
N GLU A 446 29.42 22.32 1.96
CA GLU A 446 30.51 22.94 1.22
C GLU A 446 30.73 22.09 -0.04
N CYS A 447 30.03 22.39 -1.14
CA CYS A 447 30.29 21.80 -2.45
C CYS A 447 30.95 22.86 -3.34
N GLU A 448 32.28 22.85 -3.40
CA GLU A 448 33.07 23.86 -4.13
C GLU A 448 33.11 23.65 -5.65
N ASP A 449 32.71 22.51 -6.21
CA ASP A 449 32.81 22.27 -7.65
C ASP A 449 31.73 21.30 -8.15
N MET A 450 30.65 21.79 -8.76
CA MET A 450 29.77 20.92 -9.56
C MET A 450 28.97 21.68 -10.64
N ASN A 451 28.79 21.00 -11.77
CA ASN A 451 28.18 21.49 -13.00
C ASN A 451 26.64 21.44 -12.86
N ILE A 452 25.88 22.28 -13.55
CA ILE A 452 24.42 22.46 -13.34
C ILE A 452 23.56 21.18 -13.52
N LYS A 453 24.11 20.09 -14.09
CA LYS A 453 23.47 18.76 -14.08
C LYS A 453 23.50 18.05 -12.71
N ASP A 454 24.31 18.53 -11.78
CA ASP A 454 24.39 18.10 -10.38
C ASP A 454 23.67 19.08 -9.42
N ALA A 455 22.82 19.98 -9.94
CA ALA A 455 22.18 21.06 -9.18
C ALA A 455 21.27 20.60 -8.02
N PHE A 456 20.91 19.32 -7.94
CA PHE A 456 20.22 18.76 -6.77
C PHE A 456 21.14 18.57 -5.55
N ASP A 457 22.47 18.63 -5.72
CA ASP A 457 23.47 18.54 -4.64
C ASP A 457 23.88 19.92 -4.09
N THR A 458 23.36 21.01 -4.62
CA THR A 458 23.58 22.38 -4.10
C THR A 458 22.61 22.62 -2.94
N CYS A 459 23.00 23.33 -1.87
CA CYS A 459 22.10 23.66 -0.74
C CYS A 459 20.70 24.12 -1.19
N ILE A 460 19.75 23.20 -1.21
CA ILE A 460 18.32 23.48 -1.41
C ILE A 460 17.80 23.95 -0.05
N PHE A 461 17.20 25.14 0.03
CA PHE A 461 16.45 25.48 1.24
C PHE A 461 15.36 24.44 1.41
N VAL A 462 15.09 23.95 2.62
CA VAL A 462 14.04 22.94 2.89
C VAL A 462 12.76 23.24 2.11
N LEU A 463 12.37 24.51 2.12
CA LEU A 463 11.15 25.00 1.51
C LEU A 463 11.21 24.94 -0.02
N ASP A 464 12.38 25.12 -0.64
CA ASP A 464 12.56 24.96 -2.08
C ASP A 464 12.19 23.55 -2.53
N LEU A 465 12.37 22.51 -1.71
CA LEU A 465 11.95 21.14 -2.06
C LEU A 465 10.42 21.06 -2.24
N PHE A 466 9.67 21.80 -1.44
CA PHE A 466 8.22 21.82 -1.46
C PHE A 466 7.64 22.92 -2.38
N GLU A 467 8.48 23.78 -2.95
CA GLU A 467 8.07 24.76 -3.95
C GLU A 467 7.90 24.13 -5.34
N LYS A 468 6.88 24.61 -6.07
CA LYS A 468 6.73 24.43 -7.53
C LYS A 468 6.94 22.99 -8.03
N ASN A 469 6.39 22.00 -7.31
CA ASN A 469 6.44 20.57 -7.68
C ASN A 469 7.83 19.93 -7.68
N LYS A 470 8.86 20.56 -7.12
CA LYS A 470 10.23 20.00 -7.07
C LYS A 470 10.30 18.65 -6.35
N LEU A 471 9.50 18.43 -5.31
CA LEU A 471 9.40 17.12 -4.65
C LEU A 471 8.90 16.02 -5.60
N TYR A 472 7.93 16.35 -6.47
CA TYR A 472 7.39 15.41 -7.44
C TYR A 472 8.42 15.11 -8.55
N GLU A 473 9.08 16.13 -9.08
CA GLU A 473 10.18 15.97 -10.05
C GLU A 473 11.30 15.11 -9.46
N LEU A 474 11.69 15.38 -8.22
CA LEU A 474 12.70 14.62 -7.50
C LEU A 474 12.31 13.14 -7.35
N VAL A 475 11.03 12.86 -7.03
CA VAL A 475 10.51 11.49 -6.97
C VAL A 475 10.62 10.80 -8.33
N LEU A 476 10.21 11.44 -9.42
CA LEU A 476 10.32 10.85 -10.76
C LEU A 476 11.78 10.60 -11.16
N TYR A 477 12.64 11.59 -10.94
CA TYR A 477 14.06 11.52 -11.24
C TYR A 477 14.75 10.37 -10.49
N SER A 478 14.40 10.17 -9.22
CA SER A 478 14.99 9.15 -8.36
C SER A 478 14.73 7.70 -8.81
N VAL A 479 13.70 7.45 -9.63
CA VAL A 479 13.44 6.13 -10.21
C VAL A 479 14.57 5.71 -11.15
N GLN A 480 15.06 6.64 -11.96
CA GLN A 480 16.17 6.37 -12.89
C GLN A 480 17.54 6.51 -12.22
N PHE A 481 17.67 7.46 -11.30
CA PHE A 481 18.94 7.79 -10.65
C PHE A 481 18.79 7.86 -9.13
N PRO A 482 18.63 6.71 -8.45
CA PRO A 482 18.67 6.68 -7.00
C PRO A 482 20.09 7.10 -6.56
N LYS A 483 20.19 8.21 -5.82
CA LYS A 483 21.49 8.76 -5.40
C LYS A 483 21.52 9.09 -3.92
N LYS A 484 20.68 10.04 -3.49
CA LYS A 484 20.67 10.55 -2.11
C LYS A 484 19.23 10.75 -1.63
N THR A 485 19.04 10.54 -0.35
CA THR A 485 17.84 10.95 0.38
C THR A 485 18.21 11.96 1.47
N TYR A 486 17.21 12.68 1.95
CA TYR A 486 17.36 13.57 3.10
C TYR A 486 16.90 12.83 4.34
N ILE A 487 17.66 12.88 5.43
CA ILE A 487 17.25 12.28 6.70
C ILE A 487 17.35 13.30 7.82
N ILE A 488 16.47 13.17 8.82
CA ILE A 488 16.55 13.98 10.04
C ILE A 488 17.61 13.35 10.94
N ASN A 489 18.67 14.09 11.21
CA ASN A 489 19.58 13.81 12.31
C ASN A 489 18.93 14.28 13.61
N TYR A 490 18.53 13.31 14.43
CA TYR A 490 17.89 13.52 15.72
C TYR A 490 18.82 13.19 16.90
N GLU A 491 20.08 12.83 16.65
CA GLU A 491 21.06 12.50 17.70
C GLU A 491 21.32 13.70 18.62
N ASN A 492 21.19 14.92 18.08
CA ASN A 492 21.17 16.15 18.84
C ASN A 492 19.80 16.82 18.72
N ALA A 493 18.87 16.54 19.62
CA ALA A 493 17.53 17.16 19.63
C ALA A 493 17.55 18.71 19.66
N ASN A 494 18.69 19.32 20.01
CA ASN A 494 18.88 20.77 19.98
C ASN A 494 19.43 21.30 18.65
N GLU A 495 19.84 20.46 17.71
CA GLU A 495 20.35 20.84 16.40
C GLU A 495 19.54 20.12 15.33
N LEU A 496 18.81 20.87 14.51
CA LEU A 496 18.17 20.29 13.35
C LEU A 496 19.27 20.05 12.33
N GLY A 497 19.71 18.81 12.21
CA GLY A 497 20.55 18.37 11.11
C GLY A 497 19.72 17.62 10.12
N ILE A 498 19.10 18.25 9.13
CA ILE A 498 18.73 17.46 7.95
C ILE A 498 20.04 17.21 7.19
N VAL A 499 20.41 15.94 7.05
CA VAL A 499 21.63 15.53 6.35
C VAL A 499 21.26 14.73 5.12
N THR A 500 22.08 14.84 4.08
CA THR A 500 21.98 13.98 2.90
C THR A 500 22.66 12.65 3.20
N LYS A 501 22.03 11.55 2.82
CA LYS A 501 22.61 10.21 2.91
C LYS A 501 22.56 9.54 1.55
N ASP A 502 23.62 8.84 1.19
CA ASP A 502 23.65 8.01 -0.02
C ASP A 502 22.54 6.97 0.07
N PHE A 503 21.83 6.79 -1.03
CA PHE A 503 20.60 6.05 -1.01
C PHE A 503 20.46 5.17 -2.26
N LEU A 504 20.12 3.90 -2.04
CA LEU A 504 20.23 2.85 -3.06
C LEU A 504 18.97 2.72 -3.93
N TYR A 505 17.87 3.34 -3.54
CA TYR A 505 16.57 3.17 -4.19
C TYR A 505 15.91 4.53 -4.47
N ASP A 506 14.79 4.53 -5.17
CA ASP A 506 14.04 5.75 -5.45
C ASP A 506 13.51 6.42 -4.18
N ILE A 507 13.14 7.70 -4.26
CA ILE A 507 12.73 8.56 -3.15
C ILE A 507 11.29 8.30 -2.70
N LEU A 508 10.50 7.49 -3.41
CA LEU A 508 9.34 6.88 -2.74
C LEU A 508 9.76 5.71 -1.88
N SER A 509 10.99 5.23 -2.04
CA SER A 509 11.46 3.96 -1.53
C SER A 509 12.75 4.07 -0.67
N PRO A 510 12.83 4.85 0.44
CA PRO A 510 11.79 5.49 1.21
C PRO A 510 11.63 6.95 0.82
N VAL A 511 10.51 7.47 1.26
CA VAL A 511 10.24 8.90 1.30
C VAL A 511 11.39 9.67 1.95
N CYS A 512 11.72 10.83 1.38
CA CYS A 512 12.53 11.85 2.06
C CYS A 512 12.15 11.96 3.54
N PHE A 513 13.17 12.06 4.39
CA PHE A 513 13.12 12.23 5.84
C PHE A 513 12.81 10.97 6.65
N LEU A 514 12.57 9.82 6.02
CA LEU A 514 12.44 8.52 6.70
C LEU A 514 13.80 7.81 6.87
N GLN A 515 13.89 6.87 7.80
CA GLN A 515 15.07 6.00 7.95
C GLN A 515 15.14 4.95 6.82
N GLU A 516 16.37 4.52 6.47
CA GLU A 516 16.64 3.65 5.31
C GLU A 516 15.95 2.28 5.33
N ASP A 517 15.54 1.83 6.52
CA ASP A 517 15.14 0.44 6.75
C ASP A 517 13.63 0.18 6.66
N ASP A 518 12.77 1.17 6.36
CA ASP A 518 11.31 0.93 6.31
C ASP A 518 10.59 1.71 5.18
N SER A 519 11.25 1.74 4.03
CA SER A 519 10.72 2.28 2.79
C SER A 519 9.45 1.56 2.32
N MET A 520 8.25 2.16 2.38
CA MET A 520 7.02 1.65 1.72
C MET A 520 6.81 0.13 1.82
N GLY A 521 7.14 -0.47 2.97
CA GLY A 521 7.05 -1.92 3.14
C GLY A 521 8.03 -2.73 2.26
N ARG A 522 9.16 -2.19 1.84
CA ARG A 522 10.09 -2.89 0.97
C ARG A 522 10.50 -4.22 1.60
N ILE A 523 10.45 -5.29 0.80
CA ILE A 523 10.98 -6.59 1.22
C ILE A 523 12.50 -6.48 1.36
N LYS A 524 12.98 -6.67 2.60
CA LYS A 524 14.40 -6.58 2.94
C LYS A 524 15.20 -7.75 2.40
N ASP A 525 14.60 -8.94 2.34
CA ASP A 525 15.24 -10.14 1.79
C ASP A 525 14.77 -10.39 0.34
N MET A 526 15.53 -9.84 -0.62
CA MET A 526 15.26 -10.04 -2.06
C MET A 526 15.28 -11.52 -2.48
N LYS A 527 15.75 -12.47 -1.64
CA LYS A 527 15.65 -13.91 -1.93
C LYS A 527 14.21 -14.42 -1.97
N GLU A 528 13.26 -13.66 -1.41
CA GLU A 528 11.83 -13.97 -1.47
C GLU A 528 11.24 -13.64 -2.85
N GLN A 529 11.94 -12.85 -3.66
CA GLN A 529 11.52 -12.53 -5.02
C GLN A 529 11.77 -13.71 -5.96
N ASP A 530 10.72 -14.16 -6.64
CA ASP A 530 10.81 -15.21 -7.64
C ASP A 530 10.34 -14.71 -9.01
N PHE A 531 11.29 -14.27 -9.84
CA PHE A 531 11.00 -13.73 -11.18
C PHE A 531 10.19 -14.69 -12.08
N ALA A 532 10.11 -15.99 -11.76
CA ALA A 532 9.24 -16.92 -12.49
C ALA A 532 7.75 -16.61 -12.34
N PHE A 533 7.37 -15.81 -11.34
CA PHE A 533 6.01 -15.38 -11.02
C PHE A 533 5.81 -13.87 -11.27
N GLY A 534 6.76 -13.22 -11.94
CA GLY A 534 6.68 -11.80 -12.32
C GLY A 534 7.47 -10.86 -11.43
N GLU A 535 7.60 -9.62 -11.90
CA GLU A 535 8.45 -8.60 -11.31
C GLU A 535 7.75 -7.78 -10.24
N ALA A 536 6.42 -7.64 -10.30
CA ALA A 536 5.67 -6.85 -9.33
C ALA A 536 5.39 -7.67 -8.08
N ILE A 537 5.62 -7.06 -6.91
CA ILE A 537 5.17 -7.58 -5.62
C ILE A 537 4.29 -6.49 -5.01
N ILE A 538 2.98 -6.72 -4.97
CA ILE A 538 1.99 -5.73 -4.58
C ILE A 538 1.35 -6.16 -3.26
N GLU A 539 1.47 -5.33 -2.24
CA GLU A 539 0.69 -5.47 -1.02
C GLU A 539 -0.67 -4.79 -1.19
N VAL A 540 -1.72 -5.46 -0.75
CA VAL A 540 -3.10 -5.00 -0.72
C VAL A 540 -3.53 -4.85 0.74
N ARG A 541 -3.85 -3.62 1.15
CA ARG A 541 -4.23 -3.27 2.53
C ARG A 541 -5.72 -3.00 2.74
N ALA A 542 -6.41 -2.47 1.72
CA ALA A 542 -7.84 -2.13 1.82
C ALA A 542 -8.73 -3.20 1.18
N ILE A 543 -8.70 -4.37 1.81
CA ILE A 543 -9.60 -5.49 1.51
C ILE A 543 -11.07 -5.14 1.86
N SER A 544 -11.28 -4.00 2.53
CA SER A 544 -12.59 -3.37 2.77
C SER A 544 -13.31 -2.81 1.54
N SER A 545 -12.69 -2.86 0.36
CA SER A 545 -13.20 -2.20 -0.85
C SER A 545 -13.14 -3.11 -2.06
N VAL A 546 -13.25 -4.42 -1.83
CA VAL A 546 -13.33 -5.39 -2.91
C VAL A 546 -14.65 -5.24 -3.66
N ASN A 547 -14.57 -5.37 -4.98
CA ASN A 547 -15.68 -5.14 -5.87
C ASN A 547 -16.83 -6.12 -5.58
N GLN A 548 -18.07 -5.61 -5.48
CA GLN A 548 -19.27 -6.44 -5.30
C GLN A 548 -19.40 -7.53 -6.38
N TRP A 549 -18.89 -7.27 -7.59
CA TRP A 549 -18.83 -8.28 -8.66
C TRP A 549 -17.99 -9.50 -8.25
N PHE A 550 -16.80 -9.28 -7.69
CA PHE A 550 -15.95 -10.36 -7.19
C PHE A 550 -16.66 -11.12 -6.06
N LEU A 551 -17.25 -10.40 -5.10
CA LEU A 551 -17.98 -11.02 -3.99
C LEU A 551 -19.14 -11.88 -4.50
N THR A 552 -19.85 -11.42 -5.53
CA THR A 552 -20.97 -12.16 -6.13
C THR A 552 -20.48 -13.38 -6.91
N LEU A 553 -19.41 -13.23 -7.69
CA LEU A 553 -18.84 -14.30 -8.50
C LEU A 553 -18.40 -15.49 -7.63
N TYR A 554 -17.87 -15.21 -6.44
CA TYR A 554 -17.39 -16.23 -5.51
C TYR A 554 -18.36 -16.56 -4.36
N ASN A 555 -19.63 -16.15 -4.47
CA ASN A 555 -20.69 -16.40 -3.48
C ASN A 555 -20.35 -15.90 -2.05
N LEU A 556 -19.63 -14.78 -1.96
CA LEU A 556 -19.26 -14.10 -0.72
C LEU A 556 -20.25 -12.98 -0.34
N SER A 557 -21.18 -12.61 -1.23
CA SER A 557 -22.12 -11.49 -1.03
C SER A 557 -22.99 -11.62 0.23
N ASP A 558 -23.34 -12.83 0.65
CA ASP A 558 -24.20 -13.06 1.82
C ASP A 558 -23.44 -12.94 3.15
N MET A 559 -22.11 -13.04 3.13
CA MET A 559 -21.24 -12.97 4.32
C MET A 559 -20.90 -11.53 4.72
N HIS A 560 -21.07 -10.57 3.80
CA HIS A 560 -20.62 -9.21 3.99
C HIS A 560 -21.81 -8.25 4.00
N ASN A 561 -21.97 -7.51 5.10
CA ASN A 561 -22.88 -6.38 5.17
C ASN A 561 -22.51 -5.36 4.06
N LYS A 562 -23.47 -4.48 3.74
CA LYS A 562 -23.48 -3.46 2.66
C LYS A 562 -22.22 -2.58 2.50
N ASP A 563 -21.23 -2.73 3.36
CA ASP A 563 -20.01 -1.94 3.45
C ASP A 563 -18.81 -2.55 2.69
N GLY A 564 -18.94 -3.76 2.11
CA GLY A 564 -17.94 -4.32 1.18
C GLY A 564 -16.66 -4.88 1.82
N PHE A 565 -16.71 -5.24 3.11
CA PHE A 565 -15.56 -5.77 3.84
C PHE A 565 -15.19 -7.20 3.41
N PHE A 566 -14.08 -7.41 2.70
CA PHE A 566 -13.51 -8.74 2.42
C PHE A 566 -12.27 -8.95 3.32
N LEU A 567 -12.07 -10.19 3.77
CA LEU A 567 -11.10 -10.70 4.76
C LEU A 567 -11.06 -9.96 6.11
N LYS A 568 -11.96 -9.01 6.35
CA LYS A 568 -11.94 -8.15 7.54
C LYS A 568 -12.90 -8.67 8.60
N TYR A 569 -12.41 -8.84 9.83
CA TYR A 569 -13.21 -9.18 11.03
C TYR A 569 -13.78 -10.61 11.12
N THR A 570 -13.48 -11.54 10.19
CA THR A 570 -14.10 -12.88 10.16
C THR A 570 -13.13 -14.00 10.57
N TYR A 571 -12.87 -14.16 11.88
CA TYR A 571 -12.04 -15.27 12.39
C TYR A 571 -12.50 -16.65 11.86
N ASN A 572 -13.81 -16.86 11.69
CA ASN A 572 -14.35 -18.13 11.21
C ASN A 572 -14.18 -18.34 9.69
N ASP A 573 -14.30 -17.28 8.89
CA ASP A 573 -14.43 -17.37 7.43
C ASP A 573 -13.16 -17.01 6.66
N ILE A 574 -12.11 -16.52 7.35
CA ILE A 574 -10.86 -16.07 6.73
C ILE A 574 -10.21 -17.11 5.80
N SER A 575 -10.28 -18.41 6.14
CA SER A 575 -9.77 -19.48 5.27
C SER A 575 -10.56 -19.61 3.96
N HIS A 576 -11.89 -19.48 4.05
CA HIS A 576 -12.77 -19.55 2.88
C HIS A 576 -12.51 -18.37 1.95
N GLU A 577 -12.50 -17.16 2.52
CA GLU A 577 -12.26 -15.94 1.79
C GLU A 577 -10.87 -15.92 1.13
N ALA A 578 -9.82 -16.33 1.86
CA ALA A 578 -8.46 -16.40 1.33
C ALA A 578 -8.36 -17.40 0.17
N SER A 579 -9.03 -18.55 0.30
CA SER A 579 -9.14 -19.55 -0.76
C SER A 579 -9.88 -19.02 -2.00
N GLN A 580 -10.95 -18.23 -1.84
CA GLN A 580 -11.64 -17.62 -2.98
C GLN A 580 -10.76 -16.60 -3.71
N LEU A 581 -10.02 -15.75 -2.99
CA LEU A 581 -9.06 -14.85 -3.64
C LEU A 581 -7.99 -15.64 -4.39
N PHE A 582 -7.46 -16.70 -3.80
CA PHE A 582 -6.46 -17.54 -4.43
C PHE A 582 -6.97 -18.20 -5.71
N ARG A 583 -8.18 -18.78 -5.68
CA ARG A 583 -8.86 -19.35 -6.86
C ARG A 583 -9.11 -18.31 -7.94
N PHE A 584 -9.45 -17.08 -7.54
CA PHE A 584 -9.57 -15.98 -8.48
C PHE A 584 -8.24 -15.67 -9.16
N LEU A 585 -7.16 -15.49 -8.41
CA LEU A 585 -5.85 -15.22 -8.98
C LEU A 585 -5.39 -16.35 -9.91
N LYS A 586 -5.66 -17.60 -9.54
CA LYS A 586 -5.37 -18.79 -10.35
C LYS A 586 -6.16 -18.85 -11.65
N SER A 587 -7.44 -18.50 -11.61
CA SER A 587 -8.31 -18.48 -12.79
C SER A 587 -8.21 -17.18 -13.60
N PHE A 588 -7.51 -16.17 -13.07
CA PHE A 588 -7.37 -14.88 -13.71
C PHE A 588 -6.60 -15.02 -15.03
N LYS A 589 -7.31 -14.80 -16.12
CA LYS A 589 -6.73 -14.72 -17.46
C LYS A 589 -7.31 -13.50 -18.15
N ILE A 590 -6.47 -12.68 -18.75
CA ILE A 590 -6.96 -11.52 -19.50
C ILE A 590 -7.76 -11.92 -20.75
N SER A 591 -7.56 -13.14 -21.25
CA SER A 591 -8.36 -13.79 -22.28
C SER A 591 -9.75 -14.23 -21.80
N ASN A 592 -10.01 -14.26 -20.49
CA ASN A 592 -11.32 -14.65 -19.94
C ASN A 592 -12.39 -13.61 -20.29
N ILE A 593 -13.44 -14.06 -20.98
CA ILE A 593 -14.53 -13.22 -21.46
C ILE A 593 -15.29 -12.49 -20.33
N GLU A 594 -15.39 -13.07 -19.13
CA GLU A 594 -16.06 -12.41 -18.00
C GLU A 594 -15.21 -11.26 -17.44
N ILE A 595 -13.90 -11.45 -17.37
CA ILE A 595 -12.95 -10.39 -16.99
C ILE A 595 -13.02 -9.24 -18.00
N GLN A 596 -13.03 -9.56 -19.30
CA GLN A 596 -13.15 -8.56 -20.37
C GLN A 596 -14.46 -7.79 -20.30
N LYS A 597 -15.59 -8.50 -20.14
CA LYS A 597 -16.91 -7.89 -19.94
C LYS A 597 -16.90 -6.96 -18.74
N ARG A 598 -16.28 -7.39 -17.62
CA ARG A 598 -16.22 -6.57 -16.41
C ARG A 598 -15.43 -5.29 -16.63
N ILE A 599 -14.25 -5.39 -17.23
CA ILE A 599 -13.42 -4.23 -17.58
C ILE A 599 -14.21 -3.27 -18.48
N LEU A 600 -14.90 -3.79 -19.49
CA LEU A 600 -15.72 -2.98 -20.39
C LEU A 600 -16.86 -2.26 -19.66
N VAL A 601 -17.56 -2.93 -18.75
CA VAL A 601 -18.60 -2.30 -17.93
C VAL A 601 -18.02 -1.16 -17.10
N LEU A 602 -16.90 -1.37 -16.43
CA LEU A 602 -16.24 -0.32 -15.64
C LEU A 602 -15.83 0.87 -16.49
N LEU A 603 -15.23 0.62 -17.65
CA LEU A 603 -14.85 1.69 -18.60
C LEU A 603 -16.07 2.53 -19.02
N ASN A 604 -17.20 1.88 -19.31
CA ASN A 604 -18.43 2.57 -19.68
C ASN A 604 -19.03 3.39 -18.53
N THR A 605 -19.08 2.85 -17.30
CA THR A 605 -19.53 3.61 -16.13
C THR A 605 -18.70 4.89 -15.94
N ILE A 606 -17.37 4.79 -16.11
CA ILE A 606 -16.49 5.97 -15.97
C ILE A 606 -16.84 7.03 -17.01
N LYS A 607 -17.08 6.62 -18.26
CA LYS A 607 -17.50 7.51 -19.36
C LYS A 607 -18.82 8.23 -19.01
N GLU A 608 -19.81 7.50 -18.51
CA GLU A 608 -21.12 8.06 -18.13
C GLU A 608 -21.02 9.09 -16.99
N PHE A 609 -20.28 8.78 -15.93
CA PHE A 609 -20.14 9.69 -14.80
C PHE A 609 -19.49 11.03 -15.20
N LYS A 610 -18.50 10.99 -16.11
CA LYS A 610 -17.87 12.21 -16.63
C LYS A 610 -18.83 13.04 -17.47
N ASN A 611 -19.74 12.40 -18.22
CA ASN A 611 -20.80 13.10 -18.95
C ASN A 611 -21.76 13.84 -17.99
N VAL A 612 -22.10 13.23 -16.85
CA VAL A 612 -22.98 13.85 -15.86
C VAL A 612 -22.32 15.07 -15.20
N LYS A 613 -21.03 15.01 -14.86
CA LYS A 613 -20.30 16.16 -14.28
C LYS A 613 -20.30 17.36 -15.23
N LYS A 614 -20.04 17.16 -16.52
CA LYS A 614 -20.00 18.23 -17.53
C LYS A 614 -21.35 18.95 -17.74
N ASN A 615 -22.48 18.27 -17.50
CA ASN A 615 -23.80 18.88 -17.63
C ASN A 615 -24.26 19.65 -16.38
N LYS A 616 -23.51 19.53 -15.26
CA LYS A 616 -23.80 20.23 -13.99
C LYS A 616 -22.89 21.44 -13.75
N SER A 617 -21.72 21.48 -14.39
CA SER A 617 -20.88 22.67 -14.56
C SER A 617 -21.42 23.55 -15.67
#